data_AF-A0A6A4ZBN0-F1
#
_entry.id   AF-A0A6A4ZBN0-F1
#
_cell.length_a   1.000
_cell.length_b   1.000
_cell.length_c   1.000
_cell.angle_alpha   90.00
_cell.angle_beta   90.00
_cell.angle_gamma   90.00
#
_symmetry.space_group_name_H-M   'P 1'
#
loop_
_entity.id
_entity.type
_entity.pdbx_description
1 polymer ?
#
loop_
_entity_poly.entity_id
_entity_poly.type
_entity_poly.pdbx_seq_one_letter_code
_entity_poly.pdbx_strand_id
1 'polypeptide(L)'
;MRATAILALATLAQATSSNTEYPTYKVPSFNLNGLTTSIKQTLVQALEQDGIVAFQGIPNFPTLRRNYLQTAAECSNKAKDLDLLMHKELVDGTQRKTFSINMNGLDKSIVDQCPEYAVAHDQYTKMVDGVTKTFAAVMDD
;
A
#
# COMPACT_ATOMS: atom_id res chain seq x y z
N MET A 1 -59.04 -35.31 6.19
CA MET A 1 -57.62 -35.67 6.31
C MET A 1 -56.84 -34.41 6.62
N ARG A 2 -56.09 -34.43 7.72
CA ARG A 2 -55.35 -33.28 8.28
C ARG A 2 -54.06 -33.08 7.49
N ALA A 3 -53.82 -31.89 6.95
CA ALA A 3 -52.53 -31.50 6.41
C ALA A 3 -51.86 -30.55 7.41
N THR A 4 -50.89 -31.10 8.13
CA THR A 4 -50.13 -30.45 9.19
C THR A 4 -49.14 -29.45 8.58
N ALA A 5 -49.19 -28.20 9.02
CA ALA A 5 -48.22 -27.16 8.68
C ALA A 5 -46.85 -27.47 9.33
N ILE A 6 -45.79 -27.51 8.53
CA ILE A 6 -44.41 -27.62 9.02
C ILE A 6 -43.83 -26.20 9.02
N LEU A 7 -43.76 -25.58 10.20
CA LEU A 7 -42.96 -24.36 10.39
C LEU A 7 -41.47 -24.75 10.38
N ALA A 8 -40.77 -24.39 9.31
CA ALA A 8 -39.31 -24.43 9.29
C ALA A 8 -38.76 -23.23 10.06
N LEU A 9 -38.21 -23.46 11.25
CA LEU A 9 -37.42 -22.47 11.98
C LEU A 9 -36.07 -22.30 11.28
N ALA A 10 -35.90 -21.21 10.55
CA ALA A 10 -34.59 -20.78 10.06
C ALA A 10 -33.77 -20.23 11.24
N THR A 11 -32.83 -21.03 11.75
CA THR A 11 -31.81 -20.56 12.69
C THR A 11 -30.83 -19.67 11.93
N LEU A 12 -30.95 -18.35 12.10
CA LEU A 12 -29.92 -17.38 11.70
C LEU A 12 -28.68 -17.65 12.55
N ALA A 13 -27.71 -18.37 12.00
CA ALA A 13 -26.36 -18.42 12.55
C ALA A 13 -25.77 -17.01 12.45
N GLN A 14 -25.72 -16.30 13.58
CA GLN A 14 -24.96 -15.07 13.70
C GLN A 14 -23.49 -15.45 13.57
N ALA A 15 -22.89 -15.11 12.43
CA ALA A 15 -21.44 -15.09 12.28
C ALA A 15 -20.90 -14.08 13.29
N THR A 16 -20.42 -14.55 14.43
CA THR A 16 -19.65 -13.75 15.37
C THR A 16 -18.31 -13.49 14.71
N SER A 17 -18.21 -12.41 13.94
CA SER A 17 -16.91 -11.83 13.59
C SER A 17 -16.22 -11.52 14.91
N SER A 18 -15.27 -12.36 15.30
CA SER A 18 -14.36 -12.09 16.40
C SER A 18 -13.62 -10.81 16.05
N ASN A 19 -14.09 -9.67 16.58
CA ASN A 19 -13.37 -8.42 16.57
C ASN A 19 -12.10 -8.63 17.40
N THR A 20 -11.02 -9.05 16.76
CA THR A 20 -9.69 -8.87 17.31
C THR A 20 -9.45 -7.36 17.38
N GLU A 21 -9.67 -6.79 18.56
CA GLU A 21 -9.34 -5.40 18.85
C GLU A 21 -7.81 -5.30 18.89
N TYR A 22 -7.21 -4.86 17.78
CA TYR A 22 -5.79 -4.60 17.70
C TYR A 22 -5.49 -3.31 18.49
N PRO A 23 -4.39 -3.28 19.27
CA PRO A 23 -4.01 -2.07 19.99
C PRO A 23 -3.79 -0.92 19.00
N THR A 24 -4.31 0.26 19.34
CA THR A 24 -4.08 1.46 18.55
C THR A 24 -2.64 1.92 18.76
N TYR A 25 -1.87 1.96 17.69
CA TYR A 25 -0.50 2.44 17.69
C TYR A 25 -0.40 3.78 16.94
N LYS A 26 0.28 4.77 17.54
CA LYS A 26 0.51 6.07 16.91
C LYS A 26 1.88 6.08 16.24
N VAL A 27 1.89 6.09 14.90
CA VAL A 27 3.13 6.23 14.14
C VAL A 27 3.57 7.70 14.18
N PRO A 28 4.74 8.04 14.75
CA PRO A 28 5.22 9.41 14.77
C PRO A 28 5.60 9.88 13.37
N SER A 29 5.37 11.17 13.07
CA SER A 29 5.60 11.75 11.76
C SER A 29 6.61 12.90 11.78
N PHE A 30 7.56 12.86 10.85
CA PHE A 30 8.68 13.81 10.78
C PHE A 30 8.72 14.50 9.42
N ASN A 31 9.03 15.79 9.42
CA ASN A 31 9.39 16.51 8.20
C ASN A 31 10.91 16.43 8.07
N LEU A 32 11.40 15.81 6.99
CA LEU A 32 12.84 15.66 6.76
C LEU A 32 13.52 16.99 6.41
N ASN A 33 12.75 17.99 6.01
CA ASN A 33 13.28 19.32 5.75
C ASN A 33 13.47 20.08 7.07
N GLY A 34 14.71 20.50 7.37
CA GLY A 34 14.99 21.36 8.50
C GLY A 34 14.98 20.66 9.86
N LEU A 35 15.45 19.41 9.92
CA LEU A 35 15.61 18.70 11.19
C LEU A 35 16.67 19.39 12.06
N THR A 36 16.29 19.75 13.28
CA THR A 36 17.25 20.11 14.32
C THR A 36 17.86 18.83 14.92
N THR A 37 19.01 18.96 15.61
CA THR A 37 19.62 17.84 16.34
C THR A 37 18.64 17.16 17.31
N SER A 38 17.80 17.93 18.00
CA SER A 38 16.80 17.40 18.92
C SER A 38 15.73 16.58 18.21
N ILE A 39 15.20 17.05 17.08
CA ILE A 39 14.18 16.32 16.31
C ILE A 39 14.78 15.05 15.71
N LYS A 40 16.03 15.10 15.23
CA LYS A 40 16.75 13.92 14.76
C LYS A 40 16.87 12.86 15.87
N GLN A 41 17.23 13.24 17.09
CA GLN A 41 17.29 12.30 18.22
C GLN A 41 15.92 11.65 18.48
N THR A 42 14.83 12.44 18.45
CA THR A 42 13.46 11.90 18.61
C THR A 42 13.07 10.95 17.48
N LEU A 43 13.50 11.23 16.25
CA LEU A 43 13.30 10.33 15.12
C LEU A 43 14.00 8.99 15.35
N VAL A 44 15.27 9.00 15.76
CA VAL A 44 16.04 7.78 16.04
C VAL A 44 15.38 6.98 17.16
N GLN A 45 14.99 7.65 18.25
CA GLN A 45 14.28 7.00 19.37
C GLN A 45 12.98 6.33 18.93
N ALA A 46 12.20 6.98 18.05
CA ALA A 46 10.98 6.39 17.50
C ALA A 46 11.28 5.14 16.65
N LEU A 47 12.34 5.17 15.83
CA LEU A 47 12.77 4.01 15.07
C LEU A 47 13.26 2.87 15.97
N GLU A 48 14.01 3.16 17.02
CA GLU A 48 14.49 2.16 17.99
C GLU A 48 13.34 1.52 18.77
N GLN A 49 12.33 2.32 19.16
CA GLN A 49 11.21 1.85 19.95
C GLN A 49 10.23 1.01 19.12
N ASP A 50 9.88 1.48 17.94
CA ASP A 50 8.71 0.98 17.22
C ASP A 50 9.02 0.46 15.81
N GLY A 51 10.23 0.72 15.29
CA GLY A 51 10.68 0.24 13.97
C GLY A 51 10.01 0.92 12.78
N ILE A 52 9.05 1.82 13.00
CA ILE A 52 8.29 2.51 11.97
C ILE A 52 8.11 4.00 12.30
N VAL A 53 8.25 4.85 11.27
CA VAL A 53 7.93 6.28 11.32
C VAL A 53 7.24 6.69 10.02
N ALA A 54 6.57 7.83 10.03
CA ALA A 54 5.99 8.44 8.84
C ALA A 54 6.77 9.70 8.43
N PHE A 55 6.84 9.97 7.14
CA PHE A 55 7.34 11.25 6.63
C PHE A 55 6.20 12.13 6.16
N GLN A 56 6.29 13.42 6.47
CA GLN A 56 5.31 14.43 6.07
C GLN A 56 5.99 15.59 5.33
N GLY A 57 5.18 16.40 4.65
CA GLY A 57 5.68 17.53 3.87
C GLY A 57 6.37 17.13 2.57
N ILE A 58 6.14 15.91 2.08
CA ILE A 58 6.70 15.44 0.80
C ILE A 58 5.98 16.15 -0.35
N PRO A 59 6.70 16.93 -1.19
CA PRO A 59 6.08 17.67 -2.29
C PRO A 59 5.31 16.76 -3.24
N ASN A 60 4.08 17.15 -3.58
CA ASN A 60 3.20 16.48 -4.55
C ASN A 60 2.90 14.98 -4.28
N PHE A 61 3.23 14.45 -3.09
CA PHE A 61 3.04 13.03 -2.77
C PHE A 61 1.61 12.52 -2.98
N PRO A 62 0.53 13.23 -2.54
CA PRO A 62 -0.83 12.72 -2.71
C PRO A 62 -1.22 12.52 -4.18
N THR A 63 -0.80 13.42 -5.06
CA THR A 63 -1.08 13.35 -6.50
C THR A 63 -0.29 12.21 -7.14
N LEU A 64 1.02 12.14 -6.88
CA LEU A 64 1.87 11.09 -7.44
C LEU A 64 1.43 9.70 -7.00
N ARG A 65 1.12 9.53 -5.71
CA ARG A 65 0.59 8.27 -5.16
C ARG A 65 -0.73 7.88 -5.83
N ARG A 66 -1.67 8.82 -5.96
CA ARG A 66 -2.96 8.56 -6.62
C ARG A 66 -2.75 8.12 -8.07
N ASN A 67 -1.97 8.86 -8.83
CA ASN A 67 -1.71 8.57 -10.23
C ASN A 67 -1.04 7.21 -10.41
N TYR A 68 -0.04 6.89 -9.58
CA TYR A 68 0.62 5.59 -9.56
C TYR A 68 -0.37 4.45 -9.29
N LEU A 69 -1.15 4.53 -8.21
CA LEU A 69 -2.10 3.48 -7.84
C LEU A 69 -3.23 3.33 -8.87
N GLN A 70 -3.73 4.44 -9.40
CA GLN A 70 -4.81 4.43 -10.38
C GLN A 70 -4.36 3.80 -11.71
N THR A 71 -3.25 4.26 -12.27
CA THR A 71 -2.72 3.71 -13.53
C THR A 71 -2.27 2.26 -13.39
N ALA A 72 -1.76 1.86 -12.22
CA ALA A 72 -1.48 0.46 -11.92
C ALA A 72 -2.75 -0.40 -11.94
N ALA A 73 -3.82 0.07 -11.29
CA ALA A 73 -5.11 -0.63 -11.29
C ALA A 73 -5.70 -0.75 -12.69
N GLU A 74 -5.70 0.35 -13.46
CA GLU A 74 -6.15 0.38 -14.86
C GLU A 74 -5.33 -0.58 -15.72
N CYS A 75 -4.00 -0.56 -15.62
CA CYS A 75 -3.12 -1.49 -16.30
C CYS A 75 -3.43 -2.94 -15.96
N SER A 76 -3.63 -3.25 -14.67
CA SER A 76 -3.93 -4.62 -14.20
C SER A 76 -5.28 -5.16 -14.67
N ASN A 77 -6.18 -4.27 -15.13
CA ASN A 77 -7.46 -4.65 -15.73
C ASN A 77 -7.33 -4.80 -17.25
N LYS A 78 -6.50 -3.97 -17.89
CA LYS A 78 -6.22 -4.02 -19.33
C LYS A 78 -5.32 -5.21 -19.71
N ALA A 79 -4.20 -5.38 -19.03
CA ALA A 79 -3.17 -6.38 -19.27
C ALA A 79 -3.40 -7.65 -18.42
N LYS A 80 -4.64 -8.13 -18.37
CA LYS A 80 -5.07 -9.24 -17.50
C LYS A 80 -4.34 -10.56 -17.75
N ASP A 81 -3.90 -10.77 -18.99
CA ASP A 81 -3.26 -12.01 -19.47
C ASP A 81 -1.72 -11.90 -19.48
N LEU A 82 -1.15 -10.85 -18.87
CA LEU A 82 0.29 -10.68 -18.78
C LEU A 82 0.88 -11.68 -17.77
N ASP A 83 1.89 -12.46 -18.18
CA ASP A 83 2.55 -13.45 -17.32
C ASP A 83 3.15 -12.85 -16.03
N LEU A 84 3.54 -11.57 -16.08
CA LEU A 84 4.08 -10.84 -14.94
C LEU A 84 3.00 -10.33 -13.97
N LEU A 85 1.70 -10.49 -14.29
CA LEU A 85 0.60 -10.08 -13.43
C LEU A 85 0.10 -11.25 -12.57
N MET A 86 0.50 -11.23 -11.30
CA MET A 86 0.05 -12.21 -10.31
C MET A 86 -1.30 -11.82 -9.73
N HIS A 87 -2.13 -12.83 -9.45
CA HIS A 87 -3.46 -12.69 -8.86
C HIS A 87 -3.56 -13.52 -7.58
N LYS A 88 -4.12 -12.92 -6.52
CA LYS A 88 -4.43 -13.62 -5.27
C LYS A 88 -5.71 -13.08 -4.66
N GLU A 89 -6.67 -13.96 -4.39
CA GLU A 89 -7.80 -13.65 -3.53
C GLU A 89 -7.38 -13.75 -2.06
N LEU A 90 -7.70 -12.72 -1.28
CA LEU A 90 -7.47 -12.67 0.16
C LEU A 90 -8.63 -13.32 0.91
N VAL A 91 -8.45 -13.59 2.21
CA VAL A 91 -9.44 -14.30 3.06
C VAL A 91 -10.80 -13.60 3.10
N ASP A 92 -10.81 -12.28 2.93
CA ASP A 92 -12.01 -11.43 2.88
C ASP A 92 -12.63 -11.29 1.49
N GLY A 93 -12.14 -12.03 0.49
CA GLY A 93 -12.57 -11.95 -0.91
C GLY A 93 -11.92 -10.81 -1.71
N THR A 94 -11.07 -9.99 -1.09
CA THR A 94 -10.37 -8.91 -1.79
C THR A 94 -9.41 -9.48 -2.83
N GLN A 95 -9.48 -8.97 -4.07
CA GLN A 95 -8.55 -9.35 -5.14
C GLN A 95 -7.27 -8.51 -5.06
N ARG A 96 -6.13 -9.17 -4.81
CA ARG A 96 -4.81 -8.57 -4.90
C ARG A 96 -4.19 -8.89 -6.26
N LYS A 97 -3.85 -7.85 -7.01
CA LYS A 97 -3.09 -7.92 -8.25
C LYS A 97 -1.69 -7.38 -8.04
N THR A 98 -0.67 -8.04 -8.57
CA THR A 98 0.73 -7.65 -8.34
C THR A 98 1.54 -7.84 -9.62
N PHE A 99 2.13 -6.76 -10.12
CA PHE A 99 3.15 -6.83 -11.17
C PHE A 99 4.46 -7.33 -10.55
N SER A 100 5.01 -8.42 -11.07
CA SER A 100 6.34 -8.91 -10.72
C SER A 100 7.39 -8.00 -11.36
N ILE A 101 7.91 -7.05 -10.57
CA ILE A 101 8.93 -6.08 -10.98
C ILE A 101 10.24 -6.36 -10.26
N ASN A 102 11.36 -6.05 -10.91
CA ASN A 102 12.69 -6.16 -10.30
C ASN A 102 13.29 -4.76 -10.09
N MET A 103 14.53 -4.70 -9.59
CA MET A 103 15.21 -3.43 -9.30
C MET A 103 15.51 -2.57 -10.55
N ASN A 104 15.40 -3.14 -11.75
CA ASN A 104 15.58 -2.41 -13.02
C ASN A 104 14.30 -1.69 -13.46
N GLY A 105 13.21 -1.78 -12.67
CA GLY A 105 11.93 -1.13 -12.94
C GLY A 105 10.94 -2.05 -13.64
N LEU A 106 10.05 -1.44 -14.43
CA LEU A 106 9.00 -2.17 -15.15
C LEU A 106 9.58 -2.90 -16.36
N ASP A 107 9.16 -4.16 -16.53
CA ASP A 107 9.48 -4.93 -17.72
C ASP A 107 8.88 -4.29 -18.99
N LYS A 108 9.57 -4.45 -20.12
CA LYS A 108 9.13 -3.89 -21.40
C LYS A 108 7.72 -4.35 -21.79
N SER A 109 7.33 -5.58 -21.48
CA SER A 109 5.99 -6.10 -21.76
C SER A 109 4.89 -5.35 -21.00
N ILE A 110 5.18 -4.86 -19.79
CA ILE A 110 4.28 -3.98 -19.02
C ILE A 110 4.22 -2.60 -19.67
N VAL A 111 5.40 -2.03 -19.99
CA VAL A 111 5.50 -0.68 -20.59
C VAL A 111 4.76 -0.59 -21.92
N ASP A 112 4.92 -1.58 -22.79
CA ASP A 112 4.31 -1.61 -24.12
C ASP A 112 2.76 -1.68 -24.03
N GLN A 113 2.22 -2.35 -23.02
CA GLN A 113 0.77 -2.45 -22.82
C GLN A 113 0.19 -1.28 -22.01
N CYS A 114 0.99 -0.68 -21.13
CA CYS A 114 0.56 0.31 -20.15
C CYS A 114 1.54 1.48 -20.04
N PRO A 115 1.68 2.30 -21.10
CA PRO A 115 2.61 3.42 -21.10
C PRO A 115 2.28 4.47 -20.02
N GLU A 116 1.00 4.67 -19.70
CA GLU A 116 0.56 5.62 -18.66
C GLU A 116 1.02 5.17 -17.27
N TYR A 117 0.95 3.86 -17.00
CA TYR A 117 1.48 3.28 -15.76
C TYR A 117 2.99 3.43 -15.69
N ALA A 118 3.70 3.25 -16.81
CA ALA A 118 5.14 3.42 -16.85
C ALA A 118 5.59 4.83 -16.46
N VAL A 119 4.90 5.86 -16.98
CA VAL A 119 5.15 7.26 -16.63
C VAL A 119 4.86 7.51 -15.15
N ALA A 120 3.72 7.05 -14.64
CA ALA A 120 3.34 7.27 -13.25
C ALA A 120 4.26 6.53 -12.26
N HIS A 121 4.69 5.31 -12.60
CA HIS A 121 5.68 4.53 -11.84
C HIS A 121 7.01 5.26 -11.76
N ASP A 122 7.57 5.73 -12.89
CA ASP A 122 8.83 6.47 -12.90
C ASP A 122 8.76 7.73 -12.02
N GLN A 123 7.69 8.53 -12.13
CA GLN A 123 7.51 9.73 -11.32
C GLN A 123 7.39 9.42 -9.82
N TYR A 124 6.63 8.39 -9.46
CA TYR A 124 6.45 7.99 -8.07
C TYR A 124 7.75 7.44 -7.48
N THR A 125 8.44 6.55 -8.20
CA THR A 125 9.72 5.98 -7.76
C THR A 125 10.80 7.04 -7.60
N LYS A 126 10.92 8.00 -8.52
CA LYS A 126 11.84 9.14 -8.36
C LYS A 126 11.57 9.95 -7.10
N MET A 127 10.30 10.16 -6.76
CA MET A 127 9.93 10.84 -5.52
C MET A 127 10.33 10.00 -4.29
N VAL A 128 10.01 8.70 -4.27
CA VAL A 128 10.39 7.80 -3.16
C VAL A 128 11.90 7.73 -2.99
N ASP A 129 12.66 7.60 -4.08
CA ASP A 129 14.12 7.59 -4.08
C ASP A 129 14.68 8.90 -3.54
N GLY A 130 14.11 10.04 -3.94
CA GLY A 130 14.50 11.36 -3.44
C GLY A 130 14.32 11.47 -1.92
N VAL A 131 13.15 11.07 -1.41
CA VAL A 131 12.85 11.06 0.03
C VAL A 131 13.79 10.12 0.78
N THR A 132 14.03 8.93 0.22
CA THR A 132 14.93 7.93 0.82
C THR A 132 16.37 8.43 0.90
N LYS A 133 16.86 9.13 -0.12
CA LYS A 133 18.18 9.77 -0.11
C LYS A 133 18.28 10.88 0.94
N THR A 134 17.25 11.72 1.05
CA THR A 134 17.21 12.75 2.11
C THR A 134 17.21 12.10 3.50
N PHE A 135 16.45 11.03 3.68
CA PHE A 135 16.44 10.28 4.94
C PHE A 135 17.82 9.66 5.24
N ALA A 136 18.47 9.03 4.27
CA ALA A 136 19.80 8.47 4.45
C ALA A 136 20.82 9.54 4.88
N ALA A 137 20.84 10.70 4.20
CA ALA A 137 21.72 11.82 4.57
C ALA A 137 21.46 12.31 5.99
N VAL A 138 20.20 12.37 6.42
CA VAL A 138 19.84 12.72 7.80
C VAL A 138 20.39 11.70 8.81
N MET A 139 20.46 10.42 8.45
CA MET A 139 20.88 9.34 9.35
C MET A 139 22.39 9.13 9.41
N ASP A 140 23.13 9.51 8.35
CA ASP A 140 24.59 9.36 8.27
C ASP A 140 25.35 10.40 9.12
N ASP A 141 24.74 11.56 9.38
CA ASP A 141 25.28 12.63 10.24
C ASP A 141 25.29 12.27 11.74
#